data_AF-A0A932JF75-F1
#
_entry.id   AF-A0A932JF75-F1
#
_cell.length_a   1.000
_cell.length_b   1.000
_cell.length_c   1.000
_cell.angle_alpha   90.00
_cell.angle_beta   90.00
_cell.angle_gamma   90.00
#
_symmetry.space_group_name_H-M   'P 1'
#
loop_
_entity.id
_entity.type
_entity.pdbx_description
1 polymer ?
#
loop_
_entity_poly.entity_id
_entity_poly.type
_entity_poly.pdbx_seq_one_letter_code
_entity_poly.pdbx_strand_id
1 'polypeptide(L)'
;MGRRPKVHYVVSIKSGPNWGNSSQQTKLEQDLKKAVARVKQLKRSANVQPVLGICYGKTKTSYIRGYLKVVGQNFWYLISENKDLYTDIIEPIGYRAKEHNENFIGERSRVINLFTKQFIDRFCDSTGAVEWAKLVEFNSGNYDLDEFLP
;
A
#
# COMPACT_ATOMS: atom_id res chain seq x y z
N MET A 1 12.47 40.97 10.84
CA MET A 1 11.41 40.05 10.40
C MET A 1 11.81 38.64 10.82
N GLY A 2 11.17 38.05 11.84
CA GLY A 2 11.65 36.81 12.47
C GLY A 2 11.60 35.60 11.53
N ARG A 3 12.71 34.87 11.41
CA ARG A 3 12.82 33.63 10.63
C ARG A 3 11.84 32.59 11.22
N ARG A 4 10.87 32.13 10.43
CA ARG A 4 9.94 31.06 10.88
C ARG A 4 10.75 29.83 11.32
N PRO A 5 10.41 29.18 12.44
CA PRO A 5 11.15 28.01 12.91
C PRO A 5 11.06 26.88 11.88
N LYS A 6 12.21 26.28 11.56
CA LYS A 6 12.33 25.16 10.62
C LYS A 6 11.53 23.96 11.14
N VAL A 7 10.53 23.52 10.38
CA VAL A 7 9.72 22.33 10.70
C VAL A 7 10.42 21.09 10.15
N HIS A 8 10.50 20.03 10.96
CA HIS A 8 10.94 18.70 10.56
C HIS A 8 9.71 17.81 10.37
N TYR A 9 9.41 17.45 9.13
CA TYR A 9 8.29 16.56 8.84
C TYR A 9 8.70 15.09 8.97
N VAL A 10 7.85 14.29 9.61
CA VAL A 10 7.94 12.82 9.61
C VAL A 10 6.72 12.31 8.86
N VAL A 11 6.91 11.77 7.66
CA VAL A 11 5.82 11.46 6.74
C VAL A 11 5.69 9.96 6.58
N SER A 12 4.48 9.43 6.80
CA SER A 12 4.10 8.10 6.33
C SER A 12 3.22 8.25 5.10
N ILE A 13 3.61 7.59 4.01
CA ILE A 13 2.97 7.75 2.70
C ILE A 13 2.06 6.55 2.42
N LYS A 14 0.85 6.83 1.93
CA LYS A 14 -0.13 5.84 1.47
C LYS A 14 -0.67 6.25 0.11
N SER A 15 -1.14 5.28 -0.66
CA SER A 15 -1.66 5.53 -2.00
C SER A 15 -3.00 6.27 -1.96
N GLY A 16 -3.99 5.72 -1.25
CA GLY A 16 -5.35 6.25 -1.18
C GLY A 16 -5.93 6.37 0.23
N PRO A 17 -7.15 6.93 0.38
CA PRO A 17 -7.76 7.18 1.70
C PRO A 17 -8.14 5.90 2.45
N ASN A 18 -8.45 4.81 1.74
CA ASN A 18 -8.85 3.52 2.32
C ASN A 18 -7.64 2.58 2.47
N TRP A 19 -6.58 3.04 3.11
CA TRP A 19 -5.28 2.36 3.10
C TRP A 19 -5.11 1.27 4.17
N GLY A 20 -6.05 1.13 5.11
CA GLY A 20 -5.94 0.10 6.13
C GLY A 20 -7.09 0.06 7.13
N ASN A 21 -7.21 -1.10 7.77
CA ASN A 21 -8.16 -1.39 8.83
C ASN A 21 -7.76 -0.73 10.17
N SER A 22 -8.56 -0.93 11.22
CA SER A 22 -8.37 -0.30 12.53
C SER A 22 -7.02 -0.61 13.19
N SER A 23 -6.48 -1.82 13.02
CA SER A 23 -5.19 -2.19 13.60
C SER A 23 -4.04 -1.48 12.89
N GLN A 24 -4.10 -1.38 11.55
CA GLN A 24 -3.11 -0.64 10.76
C GLN A 24 -3.13 0.85 11.05
N GLN A 25 -4.33 1.44 11.22
CA GLN A 25 -4.46 2.84 11.65
C GLN A 25 -3.81 3.05 13.02
N THR A 26 -4.10 2.19 14.00
CA THR A 26 -3.55 2.24 15.36
C THR A 26 -2.03 2.10 15.35
N LYS A 27 -1.51 1.18 14.54
CA LYS A 27 -0.06 1.00 14.38
C LYS A 27 0.62 2.25 13.82
N LEU A 28 0.03 2.92 12.81
CA LEU A 28 0.56 4.17 12.29
C LEU A 28 0.64 5.27 13.36
N GLU A 29 -0.41 5.43 14.16
CA GLU A 29 -0.41 6.41 15.26
C GLU A 29 0.76 6.15 16.23
N GLN A 30 0.93 4.90 16.65
CA GLN A 30 2.01 4.50 17.54
C GLN A 30 3.39 4.77 16.92
N ASP A 31 3.57 4.42 15.66
CA ASP A 31 4.85 4.56 14.96
C ASP A 31 5.22 6.03 14.75
N LEU A 32 4.26 6.88 14.37
CA LEU A 32 4.48 8.32 14.27
C LEU A 32 4.82 8.94 15.63
N LYS A 33 4.13 8.55 16.71
CA LYS A 33 4.46 9.01 18.08
C LYS A 33 5.88 8.63 18.48
N LYS A 34 6.27 7.37 18.24
CA LYS A 34 7.63 6.87 18.51
C LYS A 34 8.68 7.61 17.69
N ALA A 35 8.44 7.82 16.40
CA ALA A 35 9.35 8.55 15.52
C ALA A 35 9.54 10.00 15.97
N VAL A 36 8.46 10.71 16.31
CA VAL A 36 8.53 12.08 16.85
C VAL A 36 9.33 12.12 18.14
N ALA A 37 9.08 11.21 19.08
CA ALA A 37 9.83 11.13 20.33
C ALA A 37 11.33 10.91 20.08
N ARG A 38 11.68 10.00 19.16
CA ARG A 38 13.07 9.72 18.79
C ARG A 38 13.76 10.93 18.16
N VAL A 39 13.09 11.64 17.25
CA VAL A 39 13.64 12.85 16.62
C VAL A 39 13.88 13.95 17.66
N LYS A 40 12.95 14.16 18.59
CA LYS A 40 13.09 15.18 19.65
C LYS A 40 14.21 14.85 20.64
N GLN A 41 14.46 13.57 20.91
CA GLN A 41 15.61 13.14 21.73
C GLN A 41 16.95 13.43 21.04
N LEU A 42 17.05 13.16 19.73
CA LEU A 42 18.27 13.39 18.95
C LEU A 42 18.53 14.88 18.66
N LYS A 43 17.45 15.65 18.42
CA LYS A 43 17.51 17.08 18.12
C LYS A 43 16.66 17.83 19.14
N ARG A 44 17.31 18.23 20.24
CA ARG A 44 16.69 19.05 21.29
C ARG A 44 16.01 20.27 20.65
N SER A 45 14.75 20.51 21.03
CA SER A 45 13.91 21.61 20.52
C SER A 45 13.52 21.54 19.04
N ALA A 46 13.63 20.40 18.37
CA ALA A 46 13.10 20.25 17.00
C ALA A 46 11.57 20.43 16.97
N ASN A 47 11.10 21.33 16.11
CA ASN A 47 9.69 21.44 15.75
C ASN A 47 9.36 20.30 14.77
N VAL A 48 8.75 19.22 15.26
CA VAL A 48 8.48 18.01 14.48
C VAL A 48 6.98 17.89 14.17
N GLN A 49 6.62 17.76 12.89
CA GLN A 49 5.26 17.55 12.43
C GLN A 49 5.10 16.13 11.87
N PRO A 50 4.41 15.22 12.57
CA PRO A 50 4.02 13.93 12.00
C PRO A 50 2.90 14.12 10.97
N VAL A 51 3.03 13.46 9.82
CA VAL A 51 2.11 13.57 8.68
C VAL A 51 1.75 12.19 8.15
N LEU A 52 0.46 11.99 7.91
CA LEU A 52 -0.03 10.97 6.99
C LEU A 52 -0.24 11.62 5.63
N GLY A 53 0.64 11.32 4.68
CA GLY A 53 0.55 11.75 3.30
C GLY A 53 -0.19 10.71 2.45
N ILE A 54 -1.19 11.14 1.69
CA ILE A 54 -1.96 10.25 0.81
C ILE A 54 -1.89 10.78 -0.61
N CYS A 55 -1.38 9.98 -1.55
CA CYS A 55 -1.06 10.41 -2.91
C CYS A 55 -2.28 10.81 -3.74
N TYR A 56 -3.40 10.08 -3.64
CA TYR A 56 -4.62 10.37 -4.38
C TYR A 56 -5.88 10.34 -3.51
N GLY A 57 -6.94 10.96 -4.03
CA GLY A 57 -8.22 11.15 -3.34
C GLY A 57 -8.52 12.62 -3.05
N LYS A 58 -9.78 12.90 -2.69
CA LYS A 58 -10.28 14.25 -2.47
C LYS A 58 -10.96 14.36 -1.10
N THR A 59 -10.14 14.52 -0.06
CA THR A 59 -10.62 14.77 1.31
C THR A 59 -9.95 16.00 1.89
N LYS A 60 -10.62 16.71 2.80
CA LYS A 60 -10.03 17.87 3.47
C LYS A 60 -8.80 17.46 4.28
N THR A 61 -7.79 18.32 4.29
CA THR A 61 -6.67 18.23 5.25
C THR A 61 -7.23 18.36 6.65
N SER A 62 -6.82 17.48 7.57
CA SER A 62 -7.31 17.47 8.94
C SER A 62 -6.26 16.97 9.91
N TYR A 63 -6.38 17.33 11.19
CA TYR A 63 -5.56 16.75 12.24
C TYR A 63 -6.33 15.58 12.86
N ILE A 64 -5.73 14.39 12.85
CA ILE A 64 -6.35 13.18 13.41
C ILE A 64 -5.31 12.40 14.21
N ARG A 65 -5.72 11.84 15.35
CA ARG A 65 -4.90 10.87 16.12
C ARG A 65 -3.46 11.33 16.38
N GLY A 66 -3.26 12.64 16.56
CA GLY A 66 -1.96 13.24 16.84
C GLY A 66 -1.09 13.60 15.63
N TYR A 67 -1.57 13.45 14.39
CA TYR A 67 -0.83 13.79 13.17
C TYR A 67 -1.70 14.53 12.13
N LEU A 68 -1.03 15.22 11.21
CA LEU A 68 -1.68 15.93 10.10
C LEU A 68 -1.96 14.93 8.96
N LYS A 69 -3.21 14.77 8.57
CA LYS A 69 -3.61 14.01 7.38
C LYS A 69 -3.71 14.96 6.19
N VAL A 70 -2.92 14.70 5.15
CA VAL A 70 -2.85 15.52 3.93
C VAL A 70 -3.04 14.60 2.71
N VAL A 71 -3.94 14.98 1.79
CA VAL A 71 -4.42 14.08 0.73
C VAL A 71 -4.38 14.77 -0.64
N GLY A 72 -4.02 14.03 -1.68
CA GLY A 72 -4.10 14.46 -3.07
C GLY A 72 -3.19 15.66 -3.36
N GLN A 73 -3.71 16.65 -4.08
CA GLN A 73 -2.98 17.88 -4.45
C GLN A 73 -2.28 18.53 -3.24
N ASN A 74 -2.93 18.56 -2.07
CA ASN A 74 -2.33 19.14 -0.88
C ASN A 74 -1.08 18.38 -0.42
N PHE A 75 -1.03 17.07 -0.59
CA PHE A 75 0.14 16.27 -0.21
C PHE A 75 1.28 16.49 -1.18
N TRP A 76 0.99 16.51 -2.49
CA TRP A 76 2.00 16.82 -3.50
C TRP A 76 2.55 18.24 -3.35
N TYR A 77 1.69 19.21 -3.06
CA TYR A 77 2.12 20.56 -2.73
C TYR A 77 2.98 20.60 -1.46
N LEU A 78 2.62 19.85 -0.40
CA LEU A 78 3.38 19.82 0.85
C LEU A 78 4.85 19.41 0.64
N ILE A 79 5.12 18.47 -0.26
CA ILE A 79 6.48 17.93 -0.47
C ILE A 79 7.27 18.63 -1.57
N SER A 80 6.62 19.48 -2.38
CA SER A 80 7.25 20.07 -3.57
C SER A 80 7.12 21.59 -3.68
N GLU A 81 6.19 22.19 -2.94
CA GLU A 81 5.75 23.58 -3.11
C GLU A 81 5.22 23.90 -4.52
N ASN A 82 4.93 22.87 -5.33
CA ASN A 82 4.31 22.97 -6.65
C ASN A 82 2.85 22.49 -6.59
N LYS A 83 1.92 23.36 -7.01
CA LYS A 83 0.47 23.08 -7.02
C LYS A 83 0.05 22.12 -8.13
N ASP A 84 0.86 22.01 -9.17
CA ASP A 84 0.56 21.30 -10.41
C ASP A 84 1.26 19.93 -10.46
N LEU A 85 2.16 19.65 -9.51
CA LEU A 85 2.90 18.38 -9.47
C LEU A 85 1.99 17.14 -9.48
N TYR A 86 0.81 17.21 -8.86
CA TYR A 86 -0.12 16.07 -8.81
C TYR A 86 -0.66 15.67 -10.20
N THR A 87 -0.68 16.60 -11.17
CA THR A 87 -1.01 16.34 -12.58
C THR A 87 0.23 16.07 -13.40
N ASP A 88 1.33 16.78 -13.16
CA ASP A 88 2.57 16.66 -13.93
C ASP A 88 3.16 15.23 -13.88
N ILE A 89 2.96 14.52 -12.77
CA ILE A 89 3.44 13.13 -12.63
C ILE A 89 2.66 12.10 -13.47
N ILE A 90 1.46 12.41 -13.95
CA ILE A 90 0.59 11.45 -14.64
C ILE A 90 1.06 11.19 -16.08
N GLU A 91 1.47 12.24 -16.79
CA GLU A 91 1.84 12.16 -18.21
C GLU A 91 3.05 11.21 -18.45
N PRO A 92 4.16 11.29 -17.68
CA PRO A 92 5.28 10.36 -17.84
C PRO A 92 4.99 8.92 -17.39
N ILE A 93 3.98 8.71 -16.53
CA ILE A 93 3.55 7.37 -16.09
C ILE A 93 2.67 6.74 -17.17
N GLY A 94 1.74 7.50 -17.76
CA GLY A 94 0.83 6.99 -18.79
C GLY A 94 1.55 6.48 -20.04
N TYR A 95 2.54 7.21 -20.53
CA TYR A 95 3.30 6.82 -21.73
C TYR A 95 4.16 5.56 -21.49
N ARG A 96 4.97 5.55 -20.42
CA ARG A 96 5.83 4.41 -20.07
C ARG A 96 5.03 3.17 -19.67
N ALA A 97 3.88 3.35 -19.00
CA ALA A 97 3.00 2.24 -18.66
C ALA A 97 2.49 1.53 -19.91
N LYS A 98 2.16 2.26 -20.99
CA LYS A 98 1.68 1.68 -22.23
C LYS A 98 2.73 0.78 -22.90
N GLU A 99 3.99 1.22 -22.98
CA GLU A 99 5.08 0.45 -23.60
C GLU A 99 5.36 -0.87 -22.85
N HIS A 100 5.27 -0.87 -21.52
CA HIS A 100 5.43 -2.09 -20.73
C HIS A 100 4.19 -3.00 -20.72
N ASN A 101 3.02 -2.48 -21.09
CA ASN A 101 1.77 -3.20 -20.95
C ASN A 101 1.63 -4.33 -21.98
N GLU A 102 2.10 -4.14 -23.21
CA GLU A 102 1.95 -5.16 -24.27
C GLU A 102 2.75 -6.43 -23.95
N ASN A 103 4.02 -6.27 -23.58
CA ASN A 103 4.87 -7.38 -23.12
C ASN A 103 4.31 -8.04 -21.85
N PHE A 104 3.82 -7.23 -20.90
CA PHE A 104 3.20 -7.75 -19.68
C PHE A 104 1.93 -8.56 -19.97
N ILE A 105 1.06 -8.09 -20.87
CA ILE A 105 -0.18 -8.79 -21.25
C ILE A 105 0.15 -10.11 -21.94
N GLY A 106 1.17 -10.14 -22.80
CA GLY A 106 1.65 -11.36 -23.45
C GLY A 106 2.12 -12.41 -22.44
N GLU A 107 3.06 -12.04 -21.56
CA GLU A 107 3.58 -12.97 -20.54
C GLU A 107 2.51 -13.38 -19.53
N ARG A 108 1.64 -12.47 -19.11
CA ARG A 108 0.49 -12.78 -18.24
C ARG A 108 -0.42 -13.82 -18.88
N SER A 109 -0.74 -13.66 -20.16
CA SER A 109 -1.57 -14.62 -20.90
C SER A 109 -0.91 -16.00 -20.97
N ARG A 110 0.42 -16.05 -21.20
CA ARG A 110 1.18 -17.30 -21.22
C ARG A 110 1.14 -18.02 -19.87
N VAL A 111 1.31 -17.28 -18.78
CA VAL A 111 1.23 -17.83 -17.40
C VAL A 111 -0.19 -18.31 -17.08
N ILE A 112 -1.23 -17.56 -17.48
CA ILE A 112 -2.63 -17.98 -17.32
C ILE A 112 -2.86 -19.30 -18.05
N ASN A 113 -2.49 -19.41 -19.32
CA ASN A 113 -2.68 -20.64 -20.09
C ASN A 113 -1.95 -21.83 -19.47
N LEU A 114 -0.72 -21.62 -18.99
CA LEU A 114 0.05 -22.66 -18.32
C LEU A 114 -0.65 -23.13 -17.03
N PHE A 115 -1.11 -22.22 -16.19
CA PHE A 115 -1.83 -22.58 -14.96
C PHE A 115 -3.21 -23.19 -15.24
N THR A 116 -3.94 -22.71 -16.24
CA THR A 116 -5.20 -23.32 -16.67
C THR A 116 -4.97 -24.76 -17.12
N LYS A 117 -3.94 -25.01 -17.93
CA LYS A 117 -3.58 -26.38 -18.33
C LYS A 117 -3.27 -27.25 -17.11
N GLN A 118 -2.37 -26.81 -16.24
CA GLN A 118 -2.01 -27.55 -15.02
C GLN A 118 -3.21 -27.79 -14.11
N PHE A 119 -4.13 -26.83 -14.03
CA PHE A 119 -5.35 -26.95 -13.24
C PHE A 119 -6.29 -28.01 -13.82
N ILE A 120 -6.53 -27.97 -15.14
CA ILE A 120 -7.36 -28.96 -15.82
C ILE A 120 -6.76 -30.36 -15.67
N ASP A 121 -5.48 -30.51 -15.99
CA ASP A 121 -4.79 -31.81 -15.94
C ASP A 121 -4.81 -32.43 -14.53
N ARG A 122 -4.82 -31.60 -13.48
CA ARG A 122 -4.70 -32.06 -12.09
C ARG A 122 -6.03 -32.13 -11.35
N PHE A 123 -6.98 -31.26 -11.64
CA PHE A 123 -8.18 -31.05 -10.82
C PHE A 123 -9.50 -31.15 -11.60
N CYS A 124 -9.48 -31.48 -12.89
CA CYS A 124 -10.70 -31.75 -13.65
C CYS A 124 -10.79 -33.23 -14.05
N ASP A 125 -12.02 -33.75 -14.14
CA ASP A 125 -12.32 -35.08 -14.64
C ASP A 125 -12.32 -35.13 -16.18
N SER A 126 -12.61 -36.31 -16.76
CA SER A 126 -12.65 -36.51 -18.21
C SER A 126 -13.73 -35.69 -18.93
N THR A 127 -14.73 -35.16 -18.20
CA THR A 127 -15.76 -34.27 -18.74
C THR A 127 -15.35 -32.80 -18.67
N GLY A 128 -14.23 -32.49 -18.02
CA GLY A 128 -13.75 -31.14 -17.74
C GLY A 128 -14.37 -30.53 -16.47
N ALA A 129 -15.18 -31.28 -15.71
CA ALA A 129 -15.75 -30.81 -14.47
C ALA A 129 -14.71 -30.84 -13.34
N VAL A 130 -14.75 -29.87 -12.43
CA VAL A 130 -13.79 -29.77 -11.32
C VAL A 130 -14.04 -30.88 -10.30
N GLU A 131 -13.01 -31.66 -10.01
CA GLU A 131 -12.95 -32.62 -8.92
C GLU A 131 -12.73 -31.88 -7.58
N TRP A 132 -13.78 -31.25 -7.04
CA TRP A 132 -13.67 -30.38 -5.87
C TRP A 132 -13.02 -31.02 -4.65
N ALA A 133 -13.30 -32.30 -4.37
CA ALA A 133 -12.71 -33.01 -3.24
C ALA A 133 -11.18 -33.05 -3.35
N LYS A 134 -10.65 -33.41 -4.53
CA LYS A 134 -9.22 -33.48 -4.84
C LYS A 134 -8.54 -32.12 -4.76
N LEU A 135 -9.20 -31.06 -5.23
CA LEU A 135 -8.68 -29.69 -5.15
C LEU A 135 -8.60 -29.21 -3.70
N VAL A 136 -9.65 -29.44 -2.90
CA VAL A 136 -9.70 -29.04 -1.49
C VAL A 136 -8.69 -29.84 -0.67
N GLU A 137 -8.59 -31.15 -0.88
CA GLU A 137 -7.58 -32.00 -0.24
C GLU A 137 -6.17 -31.54 -0.59
N PHE A 138 -5.88 -31.24 -1.86
CA PHE A 138 -4.58 -30.71 -2.24
C PHE A 138 -4.26 -29.34 -1.60
N ASN A 139 -5.26 -28.45 -1.48
CA ASN A 139 -5.04 -27.10 -0.97
C ASN A 139 -4.95 -27.04 0.56
N SER A 140 -5.73 -27.86 1.24
CA SER A 140 -6.01 -27.71 2.68
C SER A 140 -5.83 -29.01 3.47
N GLY A 141 -5.55 -30.14 2.81
CA GLY A 141 -5.29 -31.41 3.48
C GLY A 141 -3.97 -31.37 4.23
N ASN A 142 -4.05 -31.19 5.55
CA ASN A 142 -2.89 -31.07 6.42
C ASN A 142 -3.17 -31.59 7.83
N TYR A 143 -4.01 -32.62 7.99
CA TYR A 143 -4.34 -33.13 9.32
C TYR A 143 -3.11 -33.77 9.97
N ASP A 144 -2.52 -33.04 10.90
CA ASP A 144 -1.40 -33.40 11.78
C ASP A 144 -1.70 -33.02 13.24
N LEU A 145 -2.96 -32.67 13.53
CA LEU A 145 -3.36 -32.11 14.82
C LEU A 145 -3.18 -33.12 15.98
N ASP A 146 -3.28 -34.41 15.68
CA ASP A 146 -3.02 -35.53 16.59
C ASP A 146 -1.54 -35.65 17.00
N GLU A 147 -0.62 -35.04 16.26
CA GLU A 147 0.78 -34.89 16.72
C GLU A 147 0.93 -33.88 17.87
N PHE A 148 -0.02 -32.94 18.01
CA PHE A 148 0.05 -31.83 18.96
C PHE A 148 -0.97 -31.90 20.09
N LEU A 149 -2.11 -32.56 19.89
CA LEU A 149 -3.19 -32.68 20.86
C LEU A 149 -3.60 -34.15 21.00
N PRO A 150 -3.64 -34.70 22.24
CA PRO A 150 -4.13 -36.05 22.50
C PRO A 150 -5.64 -36.20 22.28
#